data_AF-A0A6N7AK30-F1
#
_entry.id   AF-A0A6N7AK30-F1
#
_cell.length_a   1.000
_cell.length_b   1.000
_cell.length_c   1.000
_cell.angle_alpha   90.00
_cell.angle_beta   90.00
_cell.angle_gamma   90.00
#
_symmetry.space_group_name_H-M   'P 1'
#
loop_
_entity.id
_entity.type
_entity.pdbx_description
1 polymer ?
#
loop_
_entity_poly.entity_id
_entity_poly.type
_entity_poly.pdbx_seq_one_letter_code
_entity_poly.pdbx_strand_id
1 'polypeptide(L)'
;MVTLFLVLALAGQVIAAQSAGPLALALWSGAVLFFALVWLTHKMTIQLALVLWVPWAWALGAWPAWFVPPLGLALAAAVAGPSFLGLQLAAHLDIVRFWNRHWHTLGAHGFRHSPVYGDPSRRAEAAFHKTGLTGVMAHLRLVTRYGPVVLVLPMLLVLAPPPPAWVMVWTLGSVLWTLLTLLVAPLKCLGGGHLYMFNAVMPAALWFACAVSGGGMPVVILLAVVVVANLVICMVGWRHRQRRTDNRDPEDFSALCAALRARPPARIAVFPLTIYQFSAMGC
;
A
#
# COMPACT_ATOMS: atom_id res chain seq x y z
N MET A 1 7.40 7.82 3.46
CA MET A 1 7.35 8.27 4.88
C MET A 1 6.32 7.51 5.69
N VAL A 2 5.09 7.32 5.22
CA VAL A 2 4.02 6.78 6.10
C VAL A 2 4.23 5.31 6.53
N THR A 3 4.71 4.45 5.63
CA THR A 3 5.11 3.07 5.99
C THR A 3 6.20 3.03 7.06
N LEU A 4 7.06 4.05 7.15
CA LEU A 4 8.10 4.11 8.16
C LEU A 4 7.51 4.19 9.57
N PHE A 5 6.45 4.96 9.79
CA PHE A 5 5.83 5.06 11.11
C PHE A 5 5.24 3.74 11.57
N LEU A 6 4.56 3.00 10.69
CA LEU A 6 4.09 1.66 11.02
C LEU A 6 5.26 0.71 11.31
N VAL A 7 6.32 0.73 10.50
CA VAL A 7 7.52 -0.10 10.72
C VAL A 7 8.17 0.22 12.07
N LEU A 8 8.37 1.50 12.40
CA LEU A 8 8.96 1.92 13.67
C LEU A 8 8.07 1.57 14.86
N ALA A 9 6.75 1.70 14.72
CA ALA A 9 5.81 1.27 15.75
C ALA A 9 5.95 -0.23 16.01
N LEU A 10 5.86 -1.07 14.97
CA LEU A 10 5.92 -2.53 15.12
C LEU A 10 7.31 -3.00 15.61
N ALA A 11 8.39 -2.44 15.08
CA ALA A 11 9.76 -2.74 15.56
C ALA A 11 9.95 -2.34 17.03
N GLY A 12 9.44 -1.17 17.42
CA GLY A 12 9.47 -0.70 18.81
C GLY A 12 8.76 -1.68 19.74
N GLN A 13 7.59 -2.20 19.36
CA GLN A 13 6.88 -3.22 20.14
C GLN A 13 7.66 -4.53 20.27
N VAL A 14 8.32 -5.00 19.20
CA VAL A 14 9.14 -6.21 19.23
C VAL A 14 10.30 -6.08 20.21
N ILE A 15 11.01 -4.95 20.17
CA ILE A 15 12.15 -4.69 21.07
C ILE A 15 11.63 -4.49 22.50
N ALA A 16 10.52 -3.76 22.68
CA ALA A 16 9.92 -3.52 23.98
C ALA A 16 9.47 -4.81 24.67
N ALA A 17 8.90 -5.76 23.92
CA ALA A 17 8.46 -7.06 24.44
C ALA A 17 9.63 -7.94 24.94
N GLN A 18 10.85 -7.67 24.48
CA GLN A 18 12.08 -8.37 24.90
C GLN A 18 12.91 -7.57 25.90
N SER A 19 12.48 -6.35 26.23
CA SER A 19 13.18 -5.44 27.14
C SER A 19 12.49 -5.42 28.49
N ALA A 20 13.18 -4.89 29.51
CA ALA A 20 12.62 -4.65 30.84
C ALA A 20 12.84 -3.20 31.28
N GLY A 21 12.11 -2.79 32.32
CA GLY A 21 12.32 -1.52 33.00
C GLY A 21 12.09 -0.28 32.12
N PRO A 22 12.87 0.81 32.33
CA PRO A 22 12.66 2.08 31.65
C PRO A 22 12.77 2.03 30.13
N LEU A 23 13.65 1.17 29.59
CA LEU A 23 13.80 1.02 28.14
C LEU A 23 12.54 0.45 27.49
N ALA A 24 11.95 -0.60 28.10
CA ALA A 24 10.71 -1.19 27.60
C ALA A 24 9.57 -0.14 27.59
N LEU A 25 9.44 0.64 28.67
CA LEU A 25 8.46 1.71 28.76
C LEU A 25 8.66 2.75 27.66
N ALA A 26 9.89 3.22 27.46
CA ALA A 26 10.21 4.20 26.42
C ALA A 26 9.87 3.69 25.01
N LEU A 27 10.14 2.42 24.72
CA LEU A 27 9.84 1.80 23.42
C LEU A 27 8.32 1.62 23.20
N TRP A 28 7.56 1.23 24.24
CA TRP A 28 6.10 1.19 24.16
C TRP A 28 5.50 2.58 23.94
N SER A 29 5.98 3.59 24.67
CA SER A 29 5.58 4.99 24.46
C SER A 29 5.92 5.49 23.06
N GLY A 30 7.12 5.16 22.55
CA GLY A 30 7.54 5.45 21.19
C GLY A 30 6.63 4.77 20.15
N ALA A 31 6.24 3.52 20.38
CA ALA A 31 5.31 2.80 19.51
C ALA A 31 3.92 3.47 19.47
N VAL A 32 3.41 3.95 20.61
CA VAL A 32 2.17 4.75 20.69
C VAL A 32 2.29 6.03 19.88
N LEU A 33 3.40 6.77 20.02
CA LEU A 33 3.67 7.98 19.24
C LEU A 33 3.69 7.70 17.73
N PHE A 34 4.42 6.67 17.29
CA PHE A 34 4.46 6.33 15.87
C PHE A 34 3.11 5.86 15.34
N PHE A 35 2.31 5.16 16.15
CA PHE A 35 0.94 4.79 15.76
C PHE A 35 0.02 6.02 15.66
N ALA A 36 0.18 7.01 16.53
CA ALA A 36 -0.51 8.30 16.39
C ALA A 36 -0.16 8.99 15.06
N LEU A 37 1.11 8.95 14.65
CA LEU A 37 1.51 9.46 13.34
C LEU A 37 0.91 8.65 12.18
N VAL A 38 0.72 7.34 12.32
CA VAL A 38 -0.02 6.53 11.33
C VAL A 38 -1.46 7.04 11.18
N TRP A 39 -2.16 7.31 12.29
CA TRP A 39 -3.51 7.90 12.27
C TRP A 39 -3.59 9.24 11.54
N LEU A 40 -2.59 10.10 11.71
CA LEU A 40 -2.59 11.45 11.16
C LEU A 40 -2.16 11.55 9.68
N THR A 41 -1.71 10.46 9.05
CA THR A 41 -1.01 10.55 7.76
C THR A 41 -1.70 9.85 6.60
N HIS A 42 -1.94 8.54 6.65
CA HIS A 42 -2.38 7.79 5.46
C HIS A 42 -3.41 6.71 5.75
N LYS A 43 -4.57 6.85 5.10
CA LYS A 43 -5.71 5.94 5.17
C LYS A 43 -5.32 4.47 5.01
N MET A 44 -4.55 4.13 3.98
CA MET A 44 -4.24 2.71 3.72
C MET A 44 -3.34 2.12 4.80
N THR A 45 -2.41 2.90 5.35
CA THR A 45 -1.53 2.39 6.41
C THR A 45 -2.32 2.16 7.69
N ILE A 46 -3.29 3.02 8.01
CA ILE A 46 -4.24 2.81 9.11
C ILE A 46 -5.05 1.54 8.89
N GLN A 47 -5.63 1.35 7.70
CA GLN A 47 -6.43 0.16 7.39
C GLN A 47 -5.63 -1.13 7.57
N LEU A 48 -4.39 -1.17 7.08
CA LEU A 48 -3.51 -2.32 7.29
C LEU A 48 -3.15 -2.50 8.77
N ALA A 49 -2.82 -1.42 9.47
CA ALA A 49 -2.46 -1.48 10.89
C ALA A 49 -3.61 -2.03 11.75
N LEU A 50 -4.85 -1.67 11.43
CA LEU A 50 -6.04 -2.20 12.10
C LEU A 50 -6.28 -3.69 11.78
N VAL A 51 -6.04 -4.12 10.53
CA VAL A 51 -6.11 -5.54 10.15
C VAL A 51 -5.04 -6.37 10.86
N LEU A 52 -3.83 -5.81 11.01
CA LEU A 52 -2.74 -6.47 11.71
C LEU A 52 -2.89 -6.45 13.22
N TRP A 53 -3.66 -5.53 13.81
CA TRP A 53 -3.68 -5.28 15.26
C TRP A 53 -3.84 -6.54 16.12
N VAL A 54 -4.96 -7.25 15.97
CA VAL A 54 -5.28 -8.43 16.78
C VAL A 54 -4.26 -9.56 16.56
N PRO A 55 -4.00 -10.03 15.32
CA PRO A 55 -3.06 -11.12 15.13
C PRO A 55 -1.62 -10.72 15.49
N TRP A 56 -1.24 -9.44 15.37
CA TRP A 56 0.07 -8.93 15.78
C TRP A 56 0.24 -9.00 17.30
N ALA A 57 -0.71 -8.47 18.06
CA ALA A 57 -0.66 -8.49 19.52
C ALA A 57 -0.65 -9.93 20.06
N TRP A 58 -1.41 -10.82 19.41
CA TRP A 58 -1.37 -12.26 19.68
C TRP A 58 0.00 -12.87 19.40
N ALA A 59 0.54 -12.66 18.20
CA ALA A 59 1.82 -13.25 17.78
C ALA A 59 3.02 -12.73 18.59
N LEU A 60 2.90 -11.54 19.16
CA LEU A 60 3.93 -10.97 20.02
C LEU A 60 3.87 -11.53 21.45
N GLY A 61 2.72 -12.02 21.90
CA GLY A 61 2.53 -12.51 23.28
C GLY A 61 2.66 -11.42 24.35
N ALA A 62 2.61 -10.15 23.98
CA ALA A 62 2.83 -9.02 24.88
C ALA A 62 1.54 -8.22 25.10
N TRP A 63 1.05 -8.17 26.34
CA TRP A 63 -0.19 -7.48 26.69
C TRP A 63 -0.21 -5.98 26.28
N PRO A 64 0.90 -5.19 26.35
CA PRO A 64 0.84 -3.78 25.97
C PRO A 64 0.55 -3.55 24.48
N ALA A 65 0.87 -4.51 23.62
CA ALA A 65 0.64 -4.41 22.17
C ALA A 65 -0.83 -4.25 21.81
N TRP A 66 -1.73 -4.81 22.62
CA TRP A 66 -3.19 -4.65 22.48
C TRP A 66 -3.62 -3.18 22.62
N PHE A 67 -2.91 -2.41 23.42
CA PHE A 67 -3.27 -1.02 23.74
C PHE A 67 -2.59 0.01 22.84
N VAL A 68 -1.57 -0.37 22.06
CA VAL A 68 -0.83 0.59 21.21
C VAL A 68 -1.75 1.30 20.19
N PRO A 69 -2.58 0.61 19.39
CA PRO A 69 -3.46 1.29 18.43
C PRO A 69 -4.49 2.25 19.06
N PRO A 70 -5.25 1.88 20.11
CA PRO A 70 -6.20 2.81 20.73
C PRO A 70 -5.51 3.95 21.47
N LEU A 71 -4.36 3.72 22.13
CA LEU A 71 -3.58 4.80 22.74
C LEU A 71 -2.99 5.75 21.67
N GLY A 72 -2.55 5.22 20.54
CA GLY A 72 -2.11 6.03 19.39
C GLY A 72 -3.24 6.89 18.82
N LEU A 73 -4.46 6.35 18.74
CA LEU A 73 -5.65 7.12 18.33
C LEU A 73 -5.96 8.23 19.33
N ALA A 74 -5.93 7.92 20.63
CA ALA A 74 -6.16 8.89 21.70
C ALA A 74 -5.12 10.02 21.68
N LEU A 75 -3.85 9.68 21.48
CA LEU A 75 -2.77 10.67 21.34
C LEU A 75 -2.95 11.52 20.07
N ALA A 76 -3.31 10.91 18.93
CA ALA A 76 -3.61 11.65 17.71
C ALA A 76 -4.77 12.64 17.92
N ALA A 77 -5.83 12.22 18.61
CA ALA A 77 -6.96 13.07 18.98
C ALA A 77 -6.55 14.21 19.92
N ALA A 78 -5.69 13.94 20.90
CA ALA A 78 -5.19 14.94 21.83
C ALA A 78 -4.33 16.01 21.13
N VAL A 79 -3.51 15.60 20.15
CA VAL A 79 -2.61 16.52 19.42
C VAL A 79 -3.34 17.32 18.34
N ALA A 80 -4.16 16.67 17.50
CA ALA A 80 -4.82 17.31 16.37
C ALA A 80 -6.21 17.88 16.70
N GLY A 81 -6.76 17.49 17.85
CA GLY A 81 -8.13 17.79 18.27
C GLY A 81 -9.12 16.70 17.81
N PRO A 82 -10.09 16.32 18.67
CA PRO A 82 -11.07 15.27 18.35
C PRO A 82 -11.95 15.64 17.15
N SER A 83 -12.25 16.92 16.94
CA SER A 83 -13.02 17.40 15.80
C SER A 83 -12.29 17.16 14.47
N PHE A 84 -10.99 17.43 14.41
CA PHE A 84 -10.18 17.18 13.22
C PHE A 84 -10.18 15.69 12.87
N LEU A 85 -9.95 14.84 13.87
CA LEU A 85 -9.94 13.39 13.69
C LEU A 85 -11.31 12.84 13.25
N GLY A 86 -12.40 13.38 13.82
CA GLY A 86 -13.76 13.08 13.39
C GLY A 86 -13.99 13.40 11.92
N LEU A 87 -13.56 14.58 11.46
CA LEU A 87 -13.64 14.98 10.06
C LEU A 87 -12.78 14.09 9.15
N GLN A 88 -11.59 13.70 9.60
CA GLN A 88 -10.71 12.79 8.86
C GLN A 88 -11.35 11.40 8.70
N LEU A 89 -11.96 10.85 9.75
CA LEU A 89 -12.68 9.58 9.70
C LEU A 89 -13.93 9.68 8.80
N ALA A 90 -14.69 10.77 8.88
CA ALA A 90 -15.82 11.02 7.99
C ALA A 90 -15.37 11.05 6.52
N ALA A 91 -14.31 11.78 6.20
CA ALA A 91 -13.73 11.81 4.86
C ALA A 91 -13.26 10.42 4.40
N HIS A 92 -12.64 9.63 5.28
CA HIS A 92 -12.26 8.26 4.96
C HIS A 92 -13.47 7.38 4.63
N LEU A 93 -14.56 7.48 5.41
CA LEU A 93 -15.81 6.77 5.20
C LEU A 93 -16.47 7.19 3.89
N ASP A 94 -16.49 8.48 3.57
CA ASP A 94 -17.03 8.99 2.31
C ASP A 94 -16.24 8.47 1.11
N ILE A 95 -14.91 8.42 1.20
CA ILE A 95 -14.06 7.79 0.18
C ILE A 95 -14.39 6.29 0.05
N VAL A 96 -14.56 5.55 1.16
CA VAL A 96 -14.96 4.13 1.11
C VAL A 96 -16.33 3.99 0.44
N ARG A 97 -17.32 4.77 0.85
CA ARG A 97 -18.68 4.74 0.28
C ARG A 97 -18.70 5.11 -1.20
N PHE A 98 -17.90 6.09 -1.59
CA PHE A 98 -17.71 6.46 -2.99
C PHE A 98 -17.14 5.29 -3.79
N TRP A 99 -16.03 4.69 -3.36
CA TRP A 99 -15.42 3.59 -4.10
C TRP A 99 -16.23 2.30 -4.02
N ASN A 100 -17.00 2.07 -2.95
CA ASN A 100 -17.89 0.91 -2.86
C ASN A 100 -19.02 0.98 -3.90
N ARG A 101 -19.44 2.19 -4.29
CA ARG A 101 -20.38 2.37 -5.41
C ARG A 101 -19.71 2.28 -6.77
N HIS A 102 -18.44 2.66 -6.89
CA HIS A 102 -17.74 2.87 -8.17
C HIS A 102 -16.58 1.90 -8.45
N TRP A 103 -16.36 0.85 -7.64
CA TRP A 103 -15.20 -0.03 -7.78
C TRP A 103 -15.12 -0.71 -9.16
N HIS A 104 -16.26 -0.98 -9.79
CA HIS A 104 -16.37 -1.56 -11.14
C HIS A 104 -15.82 -0.65 -12.25
N THR A 105 -15.66 0.65 -11.98
CA THR A 105 -15.09 1.65 -12.90
C THR A 105 -13.76 2.23 -12.40
N LEU A 106 -13.17 1.63 -11.36
CA LEU A 106 -11.85 2.02 -10.87
C LEU A 106 -10.85 1.94 -12.03
N GLY A 107 -10.02 2.96 -12.24
CA GLY A 107 -9.05 3.02 -13.35
C GLY A 107 -9.62 3.42 -14.71
N ALA A 108 -10.94 3.54 -14.86
CA ALA A 108 -11.56 4.03 -16.08
C ALA A 108 -11.23 5.51 -16.31
N HIS A 109 -11.05 5.89 -17.58
CA HIS A 109 -10.80 7.28 -17.97
C HIS A 109 -12.04 8.15 -17.70
N GLY A 110 -11.88 9.20 -16.89
CA GLY A 110 -13.00 10.02 -16.40
C GLY A 110 -13.88 10.69 -17.46
N PHE A 111 -13.35 10.91 -18.68
CA PHE A 111 -14.13 11.42 -19.83
C PHE A 111 -14.54 10.32 -20.83
N ARG A 112 -13.56 9.64 -21.46
CA ARG A 112 -13.79 8.59 -22.47
C ARG A 112 -14.71 7.46 -22.03
N HIS A 113 -14.71 7.11 -20.74
CA HIS A 113 -15.57 6.05 -20.18
C HIS A 113 -16.69 6.62 -19.27
N SER A 114 -16.92 7.93 -19.31
CA SER A 114 -18.04 8.55 -18.62
C SER A 114 -19.35 8.17 -19.31
N PRO A 115 -20.42 7.86 -18.55
CA PRO A 115 -21.75 7.68 -19.13
C PRO A 115 -22.33 8.98 -19.71
N VAL A 116 -21.78 10.15 -19.35
CA VAL A 116 -22.28 11.46 -19.78
C VAL A 116 -21.49 12.00 -20.97
N TYR A 117 -20.17 11.78 -21.00
CA TYR A 117 -19.27 12.41 -21.96
C TYR A 117 -18.56 11.44 -22.91
N GLY A 118 -18.53 10.15 -22.56
CA GLY A 118 -17.76 9.13 -23.25
C GLY A 118 -18.64 8.16 -24.00
N ASP A 119 -18.07 7.00 -24.33
CA ASP A 119 -18.80 5.87 -24.91
C ASP A 119 -19.16 4.89 -23.78
N PRO A 120 -20.46 4.75 -23.42
CA PRO A 120 -20.88 3.82 -22.37
C PRO A 120 -20.52 2.36 -22.67
N SER A 121 -20.39 1.98 -23.94
CA SER A 121 -20.07 0.61 -24.35
C SER A 121 -18.62 0.20 -24.00
N ARG A 122 -17.71 1.19 -23.91
CA ARG A 122 -16.27 0.98 -23.62
C ARG A 122 -15.92 1.06 -22.15
N ARG A 123 -16.92 1.17 -21.26
CA ARG A 123 -16.71 1.47 -19.84
C ARG A 123 -15.87 0.42 -19.09
N ALA A 124 -15.96 -0.84 -19.50
CA ALA A 124 -15.25 -1.95 -18.87
C ALA A 124 -13.83 -2.18 -19.42
N GLU A 125 -13.50 -1.68 -20.61
CA GLU A 125 -12.25 -2.04 -21.31
C GLU A 125 -10.99 -1.58 -20.57
N ALA A 126 -11.05 -0.40 -19.93
CA ALA A 126 -9.95 0.14 -19.13
C ALA A 126 -10.19 0.07 -17.62
N ALA A 127 -11.23 -0.65 -17.17
CA ALA A 127 -11.44 -0.83 -15.75
C ALA A 127 -10.28 -1.65 -15.16
N PHE A 128 -9.76 -1.18 -14.03
CA PHE A 128 -8.80 -1.88 -13.20
C PHE A 128 -9.33 -3.27 -12.83
N HIS A 129 -10.64 -3.37 -12.59
CA HIS A 129 -11.27 -4.67 -12.40
C HIS A 129 -11.60 -5.34 -13.73
N LYS A 130 -10.85 -6.40 -14.02
CA LYS A 130 -11.24 -7.42 -15.00
C LYS A 130 -11.82 -8.63 -14.24
N THR A 131 -12.87 -9.24 -14.77
CA THR A 131 -13.48 -10.47 -14.23
C THR A 131 -12.74 -11.71 -14.70
N GLY A 132 -12.96 -12.84 -14.03
CA GLY A 132 -12.39 -14.14 -14.40
C GLY A 132 -10.87 -14.26 -14.22
N LEU A 133 -10.31 -15.32 -14.81
CA LEU A 133 -8.89 -15.69 -14.66
C LEU A 133 -7.94 -14.61 -15.18
N THR A 134 -8.28 -13.95 -16.28
CA THR A 134 -7.49 -12.85 -16.86
C THR A 134 -7.30 -11.71 -15.86
N GLY A 135 -8.35 -11.35 -15.11
CA GLY A 135 -8.26 -10.33 -14.06
C GLY A 135 -7.43 -10.78 -12.86
N VAL A 136 -7.57 -12.04 -12.44
CA VAL A 136 -6.74 -12.60 -11.38
C VAL A 136 -5.26 -12.55 -11.78
N MET A 137 -4.92 -12.99 -13.00
CA MET A 137 -3.54 -12.95 -13.50
C MET A 137 -3.00 -11.52 -13.62
N ALA A 138 -3.82 -10.56 -14.04
CA ALA A 138 -3.43 -9.15 -14.07
C ALA A 138 -3.10 -8.62 -12.67
N HIS A 139 -3.92 -8.94 -11.65
CA HIS A 139 -3.66 -8.54 -10.27
C HIS A 139 -2.43 -9.25 -9.66
N LEU A 140 -2.23 -10.54 -9.93
CA LEU A 140 -1.03 -11.25 -9.46
C LEU A 140 0.24 -10.69 -10.12
N ARG A 141 0.20 -10.39 -11.42
CA ARG A 141 1.29 -9.69 -12.11
C ARG A 141 1.55 -8.31 -11.46
N LEU A 142 0.50 -7.62 -11.03
CA LEU A 142 0.67 -6.34 -10.34
C LEU A 142 1.33 -6.53 -8.97
N VAL A 143 0.88 -7.47 -8.15
CA VAL A 143 1.47 -7.78 -6.84
C VAL A 143 2.95 -8.13 -6.96
N THR A 144 3.29 -9.02 -7.90
CA THR A 144 4.67 -9.49 -8.12
C THR A 144 5.62 -8.40 -8.59
N ARG A 145 5.11 -7.39 -9.31
CA ARG A 145 5.88 -6.18 -9.65
C ARG A 145 6.19 -5.31 -8.43
N TYR A 146 5.35 -5.34 -7.39
CA TYR A 146 5.57 -4.54 -6.17
C TYR A 146 6.37 -5.31 -5.11
N GLY A 147 6.26 -6.64 -5.08
CA GLY A 147 6.92 -7.50 -4.11
C GLY A 147 7.21 -8.88 -4.69
N PRO A 148 8.23 -9.05 -5.55
CA PRO A 148 8.57 -10.35 -6.13
C PRO A 148 8.92 -11.39 -5.04
N VAL A 149 9.37 -10.91 -3.89
CA VAL A 149 9.66 -11.70 -2.68
C VAL A 149 8.49 -12.60 -2.26
N VAL A 150 7.24 -12.17 -2.50
CA VAL A 150 6.05 -12.93 -2.09
C VAL A 150 5.95 -14.29 -2.79
N LEU A 151 6.47 -14.40 -4.02
CA LEU A 151 6.44 -15.65 -4.79
C LEU A 151 7.29 -16.76 -4.19
N VAL A 152 8.31 -16.39 -3.41
CA VAL A 152 9.29 -17.34 -2.89
C VAL A 152 9.14 -17.60 -1.39
N LEU A 153 8.25 -16.88 -0.69
CA LEU A 153 7.98 -17.09 0.74
C LEU A 153 7.61 -18.56 1.08
N PRO A 154 6.77 -19.26 0.30
CA PRO A 154 6.48 -20.68 0.59
C PRO A 154 7.72 -21.57 0.51
N MET A 155 8.66 -21.27 -0.39
CA MET A 155 9.91 -22.03 -0.52
C MET A 155 10.80 -21.84 0.73
N LEU A 156 10.78 -20.66 1.36
CA LEU A 156 11.53 -20.43 2.59
C LEU A 156 11.08 -21.33 3.74
N LEU A 157 9.80 -21.70 3.82
CA LEU A 157 9.29 -22.63 4.83
C LEU A 157 9.80 -24.07 4.65
N VAL A 158 10.21 -24.42 3.42
CA VAL A 158 10.79 -25.75 3.11
C VAL A 158 12.30 -25.73 3.31
N LEU A 159 12.96 -24.61 2.99
CA LEU A 159 14.42 -24.51 2.94
C LEU A 159 15.07 -24.02 4.24
N ALA A 160 14.30 -23.46 5.17
CA ALA A 160 14.81 -22.92 6.43
C ALA A 160 13.79 -23.11 7.56
N PRO A 161 14.22 -23.04 8.84
CA PRO A 161 13.30 -22.97 9.97
C PRO A 161 12.30 -21.80 9.83
N PRO A 162 11.06 -21.96 10.33
CA PRO A 162 10.10 -20.87 10.29
C PRO A 162 10.62 -19.65 11.08
N PRO A 163 10.39 -18.42 10.60
CA PRO A 163 10.79 -17.23 11.34
C PRO A 163 9.89 -17.04 12.57
N PRO A 164 10.22 -16.10 13.48
CA PRO A 164 9.35 -15.77 14.60
C PRO A 164 7.90 -15.48 14.17
N ALA A 165 6.93 -15.88 14.97
CA ALA A 165 5.50 -15.77 14.63
C ALA A 165 5.07 -14.34 14.25
N TRP A 166 5.63 -13.31 14.89
CA TRP A 166 5.35 -11.91 14.56
C TRP A 166 5.82 -11.51 13.15
N VAL A 167 6.93 -12.08 12.65
CA VAL A 167 7.40 -11.88 11.26
C VAL A 167 6.41 -12.51 10.29
N MET A 168 5.95 -13.72 10.59
CA MET A 168 4.96 -14.43 9.76
C MET A 168 3.65 -13.66 9.70
N VAL A 169 3.10 -13.25 10.85
CA VAL A 169 1.85 -12.48 10.91
C VAL A 169 1.96 -11.17 10.16
N TRP A 170 3.05 -10.42 10.34
CA TRP A 170 3.22 -9.15 9.64
C TRP A 170 3.34 -9.34 8.13
N THR A 171 4.15 -10.32 7.69
CA THR A 171 4.33 -10.60 6.26
C THR A 171 3.03 -11.13 5.63
N LEU A 172 2.50 -12.23 6.16
CA LEU A 172 1.33 -12.93 5.62
C LEU A 172 0.07 -12.09 5.76
N GLY A 173 -0.11 -11.37 6.87
CA GLY A 173 -1.24 -10.44 7.04
C GLY A 173 -1.23 -9.32 6.00
N SER A 174 -0.06 -8.75 5.70
CA SER A 174 0.08 -7.72 4.66
C SER A 174 -0.18 -8.26 3.26
N VAL A 175 0.34 -9.46 2.94
CA VAL A 175 0.10 -10.13 1.65
C VAL A 175 -1.37 -10.52 1.50
N LEU A 176 -1.96 -11.14 2.53
CA LEU A 176 -3.37 -11.55 2.53
C LEU A 176 -4.28 -10.33 2.35
N TRP A 177 -4.04 -9.24 3.08
CA TRP A 177 -4.82 -8.01 2.94
C TRP A 177 -4.69 -7.39 1.55
N THR A 178 -3.47 -7.41 0.97
CA THR A 178 -3.23 -6.99 -0.41
C THR A 178 -4.07 -7.82 -1.40
N LEU A 179 -4.06 -9.14 -1.26
CA LEU A 179 -4.81 -10.04 -2.15
C LEU A 179 -6.32 -9.88 -1.97
N LEU A 180 -6.81 -9.78 -0.74
CA LEU A 180 -8.21 -9.55 -0.43
C LEU A 180 -8.72 -8.26 -1.08
N THR A 181 -7.98 -7.15 -0.92
CA THR A 181 -8.36 -5.85 -1.51
C THR A 181 -8.17 -5.79 -3.03
N LEU A 182 -7.47 -6.74 -3.65
CA LEU A 182 -7.36 -6.86 -5.11
C LEU A 182 -8.40 -7.80 -5.74
N LEU A 183 -8.69 -8.92 -5.07
CA LEU A 183 -9.48 -10.02 -5.61
C LEU A 183 -10.95 -9.98 -5.15
N VAL A 184 -11.22 -9.53 -3.93
CA VAL A 184 -12.57 -9.48 -3.36
C VAL A 184 -13.21 -8.12 -3.69
N ALA A 185 -14.20 -8.14 -4.58
CA ALA A 185 -14.83 -6.94 -5.13
C ALA A 185 -15.28 -5.91 -4.08
N PRO A 186 -16.04 -6.27 -3.02
CA PRO A 186 -16.41 -5.32 -1.96
C PRO A 186 -15.22 -4.67 -1.24
N LEU A 187 -14.07 -5.35 -1.15
CA LEU A 187 -12.90 -4.83 -0.42
C LEU A 187 -12.05 -3.87 -1.25
N LYS A 188 -12.29 -3.77 -2.57
CA LYS A 188 -11.58 -2.81 -3.45
C LYS A 188 -11.83 -1.35 -3.08
N CYS A 189 -12.95 -1.07 -2.41
CA CYS A 189 -13.26 0.26 -1.93
C CYS A 189 -12.30 0.75 -0.83
N LEU A 190 -11.55 -0.17 -0.22
CA LEU A 190 -10.54 0.13 0.78
C LEU A 190 -9.21 0.56 0.16
N GLY A 191 -9.07 0.56 -1.17
CA GLY A 191 -7.90 1.06 -1.89
C GLY A 191 -7.39 0.10 -2.95
N GLY A 192 -6.47 0.58 -3.79
CA GLY A 192 -5.81 -0.27 -4.78
C GLY A 192 -4.87 -1.24 -4.09
N GLY A 193 -5.29 -2.51 -3.96
CA GLY A 193 -4.66 -3.42 -3.01
C GLY A 193 -3.15 -3.62 -3.19
N HIS A 194 -2.63 -3.46 -4.41
CA HIS A 194 -1.20 -3.46 -4.72
C HIS A 194 -0.38 -2.44 -3.91
N LEU A 195 -0.98 -1.34 -3.46
CA LEU A 195 -0.31 -0.34 -2.61
C LEU A 195 -0.09 -0.84 -1.16
N TYR A 196 -0.82 -1.86 -0.70
CA TYR A 196 -0.54 -2.47 0.59
C TYR A 196 0.76 -3.29 0.58
N MET A 197 1.18 -3.77 -0.60
CA MET A 197 2.36 -4.63 -0.77
C MET A 197 3.65 -3.98 -0.27
N PHE A 198 3.77 -2.64 -0.32
CA PHE A 198 4.92 -1.93 0.22
C PHE A 198 5.16 -2.21 1.72
N ASN A 199 4.10 -2.50 2.46
CA ASN A 199 4.20 -2.81 3.90
C ASN A 199 4.64 -4.26 4.16
N ALA A 200 4.60 -5.13 3.16
CA ALA A 200 5.11 -6.50 3.25
C ALA A 200 6.63 -6.58 3.01
N VAL A 201 7.25 -5.55 2.41
CA VAL A 201 8.68 -5.56 2.05
C VAL A 201 9.58 -5.70 3.27
N MET A 202 9.35 -4.89 4.31
CA MET A 202 10.16 -4.92 5.54
C MET A 202 10.07 -6.29 6.26
N PRO A 203 8.89 -6.82 6.60
CA PRO A 203 8.83 -8.11 7.29
C PRO A 203 9.28 -9.28 6.40
N ALA A 204 9.12 -9.19 5.07
CA ALA A 204 9.70 -10.19 4.16
C ALA A 204 11.23 -10.16 4.15
N ALA A 205 11.86 -8.97 4.26
CA ALA A 205 13.31 -8.87 4.40
C ALA A 205 13.80 -9.47 5.73
N LEU A 206 13.06 -9.25 6.83
CA LEU A 206 13.33 -9.88 8.12
C LEU A 206 13.19 -11.41 8.05
N TRP A 207 12.18 -11.92 7.34
CA TRP A 207 12.03 -13.35 7.10
C TRP A 207 13.27 -13.91 6.38
N PHE A 208 13.73 -13.26 5.31
CA PHE A 208 14.95 -13.67 4.61
C PHE A 208 16.18 -13.64 5.51
N ALA A 209 16.33 -12.62 6.37
CA ALA A 209 17.42 -12.55 7.32
C ALA A 209 17.41 -13.75 8.29
N CYS A 210 16.25 -14.11 8.83
CA CYS A 210 16.10 -15.32 9.66
C CYS A 210 16.43 -16.59 8.86
N ALA A 211 15.91 -16.70 7.63
CA ALA A 211 16.12 -17.87 6.79
C ALA A 211 17.59 -18.05 6.40
N VAL A 212 18.34 -16.97 6.14
CA VAL A 212 19.78 -17.04 5.83
C VAL A 212 20.58 -17.49 7.06
N SER A 213 20.18 -17.08 8.26
CA SER A 213 20.89 -17.46 9.48
C SER A 213 20.77 -18.95 9.83
N GLY A 214 19.66 -19.59 9.46
CA GLY A 214 19.40 -21.02 9.73
C GLY A 214 19.40 -21.92 8.49
N GLY A 215 19.59 -21.36 7.30
CA GLY A 215 19.47 -22.05 6.02
C GLY A 215 20.82 -22.35 5.38
N GLY A 216 20.80 -23.27 4.41
CA GLY A 216 21.97 -23.58 3.58
C GLY A 216 22.09 -22.69 2.33
N MET A 217 23.02 -23.06 1.45
CA MET A 217 23.23 -22.43 0.14
C MET A 217 21.93 -22.21 -0.68
N PRO A 218 20.92 -23.10 -0.67
CA PRO A 218 19.67 -22.86 -1.40
C PRO A 218 18.95 -21.56 -1.02
N VAL A 219 18.98 -21.16 0.26
CA VAL A 219 18.35 -19.92 0.72
C VAL A 219 19.10 -18.69 0.20
N VAL A 220 20.44 -18.76 0.17
CA VAL A 220 21.29 -17.70 -0.38
C VAL A 220 21.05 -17.52 -1.88
N ILE A 221 20.93 -18.63 -2.63
CA ILE A 221 20.58 -18.60 -4.05
C ILE A 221 19.21 -17.94 -4.24
N LEU A 222 18.21 -18.31 -3.43
CA LEU A 222 16.88 -17.74 -3.50
C LEU A 222 16.86 -16.23 -3.19
N LEU A 223 17.65 -15.79 -2.19
CA LEU A 223 17.83 -14.38 -1.89
C LEU A 223 18.45 -13.64 -3.09
N ALA A 224 19.50 -14.20 -3.71
CA ALA A 224 20.13 -13.61 -4.88
C ALA A 224 19.12 -13.45 -6.05
N VAL A 225 18.29 -14.47 -6.29
CA VAL A 225 17.20 -14.41 -7.29
C VAL A 225 16.22 -13.27 -6.98
N VAL A 226 15.78 -13.12 -5.72
CA VAL A 226 14.88 -12.03 -5.31
C VAL A 226 15.53 -10.67 -5.48
N VAL A 227 16.81 -10.52 -5.11
CA VAL A 227 17.55 -9.25 -5.27
C VAL A 227 17.65 -8.88 -6.75
N VAL A 228 18.05 -9.82 -7.61
CA VAL A 228 18.12 -9.59 -9.06
C VAL A 228 16.75 -9.23 -9.63
N ALA A 229 15.68 -9.93 -9.23
CA ALA A 229 14.32 -9.63 -9.66
C ALA A 229 13.90 -8.20 -9.26
N ASN A 230 14.19 -7.77 -8.03
CA ASN A 230 13.92 -6.40 -7.59
C ASN A 230 14.72 -5.36 -8.39
N LEU A 231 16.02 -5.62 -8.64
CA LEU A 231 16.85 -4.73 -9.45
C LEU A 231 16.28 -4.59 -10.87
N VAL A 232 15.87 -5.69 -11.50
CA VAL A 232 15.23 -5.67 -12.83
C VAL A 232 13.94 -4.86 -12.81
N ILE A 233 13.07 -5.06 -11.81
CA ILE A 233 11.83 -4.30 -11.64
C ILE A 233 12.14 -2.80 -11.47
N CYS A 234 13.09 -2.44 -10.62
CA CYS A 234 13.52 -1.06 -10.41
C CYS A 234 14.07 -0.43 -11.69
N MET A 235 14.91 -1.15 -12.45
CA MET A 235 15.44 -0.68 -13.73
C MET A 235 14.33 -0.45 -14.77
N VAL A 236 13.37 -1.38 -14.88
CA VAL A 236 12.21 -1.22 -15.77
C VAL A 236 11.36 -0.03 -15.33
N GLY A 237 11.08 0.10 -14.04
CA GLY A 237 10.35 1.22 -13.47
C GLY A 237 11.05 2.57 -13.70
N TRP A 238 12.37 2.60 -13.56
CA TRP A 238 13.20 3.78 -13.84
C TRP A 238 13.15 4.17 -15.31
N ARG A 239 13.38 3.22 -16.23
CA ARG A 239 13.28 3.47 -17.68
C ARG A 239 11.89 3.95 -18.07
N HIS A 240 10.86 3.37 -17.47
CA HIS A 240 9.48 3.79 -17.70
C HIS A 240 9.24 5.21 -17.20
N ARG A 241 9.73 5.56 -16.01
CA ARG A 241 9.67 6.92 -15.46
C ARG A 241 10.42 7.92 -16.32
N GLN A 242 11.61 7.59 -16.83
CA GLN A 242 12.37 8.47 -17.73
C GLN A 242 11.64 8.73 -19.05
N ARG A 243 10.82 7.78 -19.53
CA ARG A 243 9.99 7.94 -20.73
C ARG A 243 8.71 8.74 -20.46
N ARG A 244 8.29 8.89 -19.20
CA ARG A 244 7.15 9.76 -18.87
C ARG A 244 7.62 11.20 -19.02
N THR A 245 7.01 11.91 -19.97
CA THR A 245 7.09 13.36 -20.11
C THR A 245 6.30 14.06 -18.99
N ASP A 246 6.57 13.69 -17.74
CA ASP A 246 5.96 14.31 -16.55
C ASP A 246 6.52 15.72 -16.32
N ASN A 247 7.70 15.99 -16.86
CA ASN A 247 8.19 17.34 -17.09
C ASN A 247 7.59 17.82 -18.41
N ARG A 248 6.35 18.34 -18.37
CA ARG A 248 6.00 19.30 -19.42
C ARG A 248 7.03 20.41 -19.32
N ASP A 249 7.72 20.64 -20.42
CA ASP A 249 8.56 21.81 -20.56
C ASP A 249 7.75 23.02 -20.08
N PRO A 250 8.31 23.93 -19.26
CA PRO A 250 7.67 25.22 -18.98
C PRO A 250 7.10 25.89 -20.25
N GLU A 251 7.73 25.67 -21.41
CA GLU A 251 7.25 26.08 -22.72
C GLU A 251 5.94 25.39 -23.13
N ASP A 252 5.79 24.07 -22.93
CA ASP A 252 4.56 23.32 -23.22
C ASP A 252 3.38 23.82 -22.37
N PHE A 253 3.62 24.13 -21.09
CA PHE A 253 2.56 24.67 -20.23
C PHE A 253 2.17 26.09 -20.66
N SER A 254 3.15 26.90 -21.04
CA SER A 254 2.92 28.26 -21.54
C SER A 254 2.14 28.23 -22.87
N ALA A 255 2.49 27.31 -23.78
CA ALA A 255 1.77 27.06 -25.02
C ALA A 255 0.34 26.60 -24.77
N LEU A 256 0.10 25.71 -23.80
CA LEU A 256 -1.25 25.32 -23.39
C LEU A 256 -2.04 26.52 -22.87
N CYS A 257 -1.45 27.34 -21.98
CA CYS A 257 -2.09 28.55 -21.47
C CYS A 257 -2.44 29.54 -22.60
N ALA A 258 -1.54 29.74 -23.56
CA ALA A 258 -1.78 30.58 -24.73
C ALA A 258 -2.93 30.01 -25.60
N ALA A 259 -2.92 28.70 -25.86
CA ALA A 259 -3.97 28.03 -26.61
C ALA A 259 -5.34 28.11 -25.92
N LEU A 260 -5.39 28.05 -24.58
CA LEU A 260 -6.61 28.21 -23.81
C LEU A 260 -7.11 29.66 -23.81
N ARG A 261 -6.22 30.66 -23.74
CA ARG A 261 -6.58 32.09 -23.83
C ARG A 261 -7.11 32.50 -25.20
N ALA A 262 -6.62 31.88 -26.26
CA ALA A 262 -7.06 32.15 -27.63
C ALA A 262 -8.45 31.57 -27.95
N ARG A 263 -8.99 30.68 -27.11
CA ARG A 263 -10.32 30.10 -27.31
C ARG A 263 -11.40 31.02 -26.75
N PRO A 264 -12.59 31.07 -27.38
CA PRO A 264 -13.73 31.76 -26.80
C PRO A 264 -14.06 31.16 -25.42
N PRO A 265 -14.63 31.96 -24.49
CA PRO A 265 -14.96 31.49 -23.15
C PRO A 265 -15.76 30.19 -23.18
N ALA A 266 -15.17 29.13 -22.62
CA ALA A 266 -15.76 27.80 -22.60
C ALA A 266 -15.47 27.10 -21.26
N ARG A 267 -16.33 26.16 -20.89
CA ARG A 267 -16.10 25.30 -19.72
C ARG A 267 -15.01 24.29 -20.08
N ILE A 268 -13.87 24.37 -19.41
CA ILE A 268 -12.74 23.47 -19.61
C ILE A 268 -12.71 22.45 -18.46
N ALA A 269 -12.76 21.17 -18.80
CA ALA A 269 -12.51 20.11 -17.83
C ALA A 269 -11.00 19.97 -17.62
N VAL A 270 -10.54 20.25 -16.40
CA VAL A 270 -9.14 20.08 -15.99
C VAL A 270 -9.02 18.81 -15.17
N PHE A 271 -7.98 18.04 -15.46
CA PHE A 271 -7.79 16.73 -14.90
C PHE A 271 -6.41 16.60 -14.23
N PRO A 272 -6.33 15.97 -13.05
CA PRO A 272 -5.04 15.70 -12.43
C PRO A 272 -4.26 14.70 -13.28
N LEU A 273 -3.10 15.12 -13.80
CA LEU A 273 -2.25 14.36 -14.74
C LEU A 273 -1.94 12.92 -14.24
N THR A 274 -1.86 12.74 -12.92
CA THR A 274 -1.53 11.47 -12.26
C THR A 274 -2.54 10.35 -12.49
N ILE A 275 -3.81 10.66 -12.81
CA ILE A 275 -4.86 9.65 -13.00
C ILE A 275 -4.91 9.12 -14.45
N TYR A 276 -4.44 9.91 -15.43
CA TYR A 276 -4.71 9.65 -16.86
C TYR A 276 -3.64 8.83 -17.56
N GLN A 277 -2.41 8.83 -17.05
CA GLN A 277 -1.31 8.10 -17.69
C GLN A 277 -1.42 6.58 -17.53
N PHE A 278 -2.00 6.09 -16.42
CA PHE A 278 -2.15 4.65 -16.20
C PHE A 278 -3.06 3.96 -17.23
N SER A 279 -4.02 4.68 -17.81
CA SER A 279 -4.93 4.12 -18.84
C SER A 279 -4.34 4.17 -20.25
N ALA A 280 -3.35 5.04 -20.52
CA ALA A 280 -2.72 5.15 -21.84
C ALA A 280 -1.63 4.09 -22.10
N MET A 281 -1.14 3.43 -21.05
CA MET A 281 0.04 2.55 -21.15
C MET A 281 -0.28 1.08 -21.38
N GLY A 282 -1.50 0.76 -21.86
CA GLY A 282 -1.87 -0.58 -22.33
C GLY A 282 -1.61 -1.67 -21.28
N CYS A 283 -2.57 -1.85 -20.35
CA CYS A 283 -2.61 -3.02 -19.48
C CYS A 283 -2.97 -4.30 -20.24
#